data_AF-A0A4Y7PKX5-F1
#
_entry.id   AF-A0A4Y7PKX5-F1
#
_cell.length_a   1.000
_cell.length_b   1.000
_cell.length_c   1.000
_cell.angle_alpha   90.00
_cell.angle_beta   90.00
_cell.angle_gamma   90.00
#
_symmetry.space_group_name_H-M   'P 1'
#
loop_
_entity.id
_entity.type
_entity.pdbx_description
1 polymer ?
#
loop_
_entity_poly.entity_id
_entity_poly.type
_entity_poly.pdbx_seq_one_letter_code
_entity_poly.pdbx_strand_id
1 'polypeptide(L)'
;MCSEVASYNGIDFKPQVQSPRSHIPSPIHEEQLDEQPQLEAHANSDTLIFMHTQLDTRAMLTTAQDTMQVWHITGRNIDHKISEAQRIFELWTRGLLHAWGSATYLTIELNIDATQTETELKPYLTLGPELQDQFETVSCQSFMCDPSGCVGTWNAAQLVWRQIARAMDIVEEFCLILRDGGISSLQRSYADCSLNFQLL
;
A
#
# COMPACT_ATOMS: atom_id res chain seq x y z
N MET A 1 18.78 -26.16 -52.35
CA MET A 1 18.32 -25.18 -53.36
C MET A 1 17.07 -24.53 -52.82
N CYS A 2 17.10 -23.19 -52.68
CA CYS A 2 16.02 -22.22 -52.42
C CYS A 2 15.21 -22.44 -51.13
N SER A 3 15.49 -21.78 -49.99
CA SER A 3 15.37 -20.35 -49.65
C SER A 3 13.96 -19.78 -49.84
N GLU A 4 13.27 -19.49 -48.74
CA GLU A 4 12.58 -18.21 -48.56
C GLU A 4 12.36 -17.90 -47.08
N VAL A 5 13.00 -16.82 -46.65
CA VAL A 5 12.92 -16.17 -45.34
C VAL A 5 11.96 -15.01 -45.54
N ALA A 6 10.85 -14.96 -44.80
CA ALA A 6 9.99 -13.79 -44.75
C ALA A 6 10.35 -12.98 -43.50
N SER A 7 11.18 -11.97 -43.73
CA SER A 7 11.54 -10.89 -42.82
C SER A 7 10.70 -9.67 -43.17
N TYR A 8 9.91 -9.13 -42.23
CA TYR A 8 9.27 -7.81 -42.29
C TYR A 8 8.76 -7.50 -40.88
N ASN A 9 8.92 -6.34 -40.26
CA ASN A 9 9.83 -5.22 -40.45
C ASN A 9 9.81 -4.49 -39.09
N GLY A 10 10.99 -4.18 -38.54
CA GLY A 10 11.11 -3.40 -37.32
C GLY A 10 10.49 -2.02 -37.49
N ILE A 11 9.64 -1.62 -36.55
CA ILE A 11 9.14 -0.25 -36.45
C ILE A 11 10.28 0.58 -35.87
N ASP A 12 10.92 1.34 -36.74
CA ASP A 12 12.01 2.26 -36.43
C ASP A 12 11.44 3.52 -35.76
N PHE A 13 11.57 3.60 -34.43
CA PHE A 13 11.21 4.80 -33.66
C PHE A 13 12.31 5.85 -33.84
N LYS A 14 12.08 6.79 -34.76
CA LYS A 14 12.93 7.98 -34.93
C LYS A 14 12.50 9.06 -33.92
N PRO A 15 13.33 9.47 -32.95
CA PRO A 15 13.02 10.58 -32.08
C PRO A 15 13.12 11.90 -32.86
N GLN A 16 12.06 12.71 -32.87
CA GLN A 16 12.11 14.08 -33.36
C GLN A 16 12.91 14.94 -32.38
N VAL A 17 14.12 15.31 -32.80
CA VAL A 17 14.96 16.30 -32.13
C VAL A 17 14.44 17.69 -32.52
N GLN A 18 13.81 18.40 -31.59
CA GLN A 18 13.61 19.85 -31.72
C GLN A 18 14.85 20.56 -31.19
N SER A 19 15.52 21.33 -32.06
CA SER A 19 16.64 22.19 -31.72
C SER A 19 16.16 23.56 -31.16
N PRO A 20 16.99 24.23 -30.34
CA PRO A 20 16.57 25.31 -29.46
C PRO A 20 16.46 26.65 -30.20
N ARG A 21 15.45 27.47 -29.87
CA ARG A 21 15.40 28.88 -30.28
C ARG A 21 16.02 29.76 -29.21
N SER A 22 17.09 30.45 -29.61
CA SER A 22 17.80 31.48 -28.85
C SER A 22 17.11 32.85 -28.97
N HIS A 23 16.92 33.47 -27.80
CA HIS A 23 16.93 34.89 -27.39
C HIS A 23 16.74 36.05 -28.38
N ILE A 24 16.08 37.12 -27.89
CA ILE A 24 16.66 38.47 -27.64
C ILE A 24 15.71 39.31 -26.74
N PRO A 25 16.20 40.30 -25.94
CA PRO A 25 15.64 40.73 -24.65
C PRO A 25 15.19 42.21 -24.55
N SER A 26 14.76 42.59 -23.32
CA SER A 26 14.82 43.92 -22.65
C SER A 26 13.48 44.68 -22.46
N PRO A 27 13.33 45.62 -21.49
CA PRO A 27 14.29 46.10 -20.48
C PRO A 27 13.78 46.12 -19.02
N ILE A 28 14.76 46.33 -18.14
CA ILE A 28 14.71 46.56 -16.68
C ILE A 28 14.06 47.93 -16.37
N HIS A 29 13.25 47.99 -15.32
CA HIS A 29 13.21 49.15 -14.41
C HIS A 29 13.05 48.67 -12.96
N GLU A 30 14.03 49.03 -12.15
CA GLU A 30 14.04 48.95 -10.70
C GLU A 30 13.22 50.11 -10.14
N GLU A 31 12.41 49.88 -9.12
CA GLU A 31 12.31 50.80 -7.98
C GLU A 31 11.72 50.07 -6.78
N GLN A 32 12.48 50.11 -5.68
CA GLN A 32 12.14 49.65 -4.35
C GLN A 32 10.95 50.43 -3.78
N LEU A 33 10.08 49.77 -3.00
CA LEU A 33 9.52 50.37 -1.79
C LEU A 33 8.97 49.30 -0.84
N ASP A 34 9.48 49.38 0.37
CA ASP A 34 9.05 48.78 1.63
C ASP A 34 7.52 48.71 1.78
N GLU A 35 7.00 47.53 2.15
CA GLU A 35 5.92 47.37 3.15
C GLU A 35 5.67 45.87 3.40
N GLN A 36 6.21 45.35 4.50
CA GLN A 36 5.62 44.17 5.16
C GLN A 36 4.28 44.58 5.77
N PRO A 37 3.24 43.75 5.57
CA PRO A 37 2.45 43.34 6.71
C PRO A 37 2.42 41.83 6.85
N GLN A 38 2.62 41.40 8.10
CA GLN A 38 2.42 40.06 8.60
C GLN A 38 1.13 39.42 8.05
N LEU A 39 1.29 38.33 7.31
CA LEU A 39 0.23 37.36 7.00
C LEU A 39 0.74 35.97 7.37
N GLU A 40 1.15 35.83 8.64
CA GLU A 40 1.16 34.56 9.35
C GLU A 40 -0.29 34.14 9.61
N ALA A 41 -0.97 33.60 8.60
CA ALA A 41 -2.32 33.04 8.76
C ALA A 41 -2.68 31.99 7.71
N HIS A 42 -1.74 31.18 7.21
CA HIS A 42 -2.06 30.06 6.31
C HIS A 42 -1.24 28.79 6.59
N ALA A 43 -0.97 28.48 7.86
CA ALA A 43 -0.24 27.27 8.24
C ALA A 43 -0.90 26.42 9.34
N ASN A 44 -2.18 26.63 9.67
CA ASN A 44 -2.84 25.91 10.77
C ASN A 44 -4.18 25.25 10.40
N SER A 45 -4.53 25.17 9.12
CA SER A 45 -5.82 24.56 8.70
C SER A 45 -5.71 23.05 8.45
N ASP A 46 -4.57 22.56 7.97
CA ASP A 46 -4.45 21.15 7.56
C ASP A 46 -4.00 20.22 8.70
N THR A 47 -3.46 20.79 9.78
CA THR A 47 -3.03 20.05 10.98
C THR A 47 -4.18 19.75 11.95
N LEU A 48 -5.36 20.36 11.75
CA LEU A 48 -6.49 20.31 12.69
C LEU A 48 -7.65 19.38 12.27
N ILE A 49 -7.50 18.63 11.18
CA ILE A 49 -8.42 17.54 10.79
C ILE A 49 -7.70 16.18 10.90
N PHE A 50 -6.93 15.98 11.97
CA PHE A 50 -6.51 14.65 12.40
C PHE A 50 -6.88 14.47 13.87
N MET A 51 -8.11 14.85 14.22
CA MET A 51 -8.74 14.37 15.45
C MET A 51 -9.02 12.87 15.27
N HIS A 52 -7.97 12.12 15.58
CA HIS A 52 -7.81 10.69 15.52
C HIS A 52 -9.06 9.95 16.02
N THR A 53 -9.86 9.40 15.11
CA THR A 53 -10.36 8.06 15.38
C THR A 53 -9.12 7.16 15.32
N GLN A 54 -8.39 7.05 16.43
CA GLN A 54 -7.26 6.14 16.52
C GLN A 54 -7.81 4.76 16.17
N LEU A 55 -7.30 4.18 15.08
CA LEU A 55 -7.72 2.85 14.68
C LEU A 55 -7.30 1.90 15.80
N ASP A 56 -8.27 1.22 16.39
CA ASP A 56 -7.99 0.11 17.29
C ASP A 56 -7.60 -1.10 16.43
N THR A 57 -6.33 -1.12 16.05
CA THR A 57 -5.74 -2.15 15.18
C THR A 57 -5.86 -3.54 15.80
N ARG A 58 -5.88 -3.63 17.14
CA ARG A 58 -6.05 -4.88 17.85
C ARG A 58 -7.49 -5.39 17.78
N ALA A 59 -8.49 -4.54 18.02
CA ALA A 59 -9.89 -4.93 17.87
C ALA A 59 -10.22 -5.29 16.42
N MET A 60 -9.65 -4.56 15.45
CA MET A 60 -9.75 -4.86 14.03
C MET A 60 -9.17 -6.25 13.70
N LEU A 61 -7.96 -6.55 14.20
CA LEU A 61 -7.34 -7.86 14.06
C LEU A 61 -8.22 -8.98 14.64
N THR A 62 -8.70 -8.81 15.88
CA THR A 62 -9.59 -9.81 16.51
C THR A 62 -10.84 -10.05 15.67
N THR A 63 -11.47 -8.97 15.18
CA THR A 63 -12.68 -9.07 14.36
C THR A 63 -12.41 -9.80 13.04
N ALA A 64 -11.25 -9.54 12.41
CA ALA A 64 -10.84 -10.23 11.19
C ALA A 64 -10.55 -11.71 11.46
N GLN A 65 -9.88 -12.05 12.56
CA GLN A 65 -9.62 -13.43 12.98
C GLN A 65 -10.92 -14.18 13.25
N ASP A 66 -11.86 -13.59 14.00
CA ASP A 66 -13.17 -14.18 14.29
C ASP A 66 -13.95 -14.44 12.99
N THR A 67 -13.90 -13.50 12.05
CA THR A 67 -14.55 -13.65 10.74
C THR A 67 -13.88 -14.75 9.91
N MET A 68 -12.56 -14.86 9.95
CA MET A 68 -11.82 -15.91 9.24
C MET A 68 -12.10 -17.30 9.81
N GLN A 69 -12.31 -17.44 11.11
CA GLN A 69 -12.64 -18.75 11.74
C GLN A 69 -13.98 -19.31 11.27
N VAL A 70 -14.97 -18.44 11.03
CA VAL A 70 -16.29 -18.83 10.52
C VAL A 70 -16.37 -18.82 9.00
N TRP A 71 -15.31 -18.38 8.33
CA TRP A 71 -15.26 -18.36 6.88
C TRP A 71 -15.11 -19.79 6.35
N HIS A 72 -16.13 -20.24 5.64
CA HIS A 72 -16.13 -21.52 4.97
C HIS A 72 -16.13 -21.32 3.46
N ILE A 73 -15.07 -21.76 2.80
CA ILE A 73 -14.97 -21.76 1.34
C ILE A 73 -15.83 -22.91 0.79
N THR A 74 -17.13 -22.78 0.92
CA THR A 74 -18.13 -23.74 0.43
C THR A 74 -18.98 -23.09 -0.66
N GLY A 75 -19.44 -23.91 -1.61
CA GLY A 75 -20.20 -23.41 -2.76
C GLY A 75 -19.35 -23.03 -3.97
N ARG A 76 -20.04 -22.73 -5.08
CA ARG A 76 -19.42 -22.52 -6.41
C ARG A 76 -19.30 -21.05 -6.81
N ASN A 77 -19.89 -20.12 -6.05
CA ASN A 77 -19.85 -18.70 -6.41
C ASN A 77 -18.49 -18.11 -6.03
N ILE A 78 -17.63 -17.89 -7.03
CA ILE A 78 -16.28 -17.34 -6.86
C ILE A 78 -16.33 -15.87 -6.44
N ASP A 79 -17.22 -15.07 -7.04
CA ASP A 79 -17.34 -13.64 -6.71
C ASP A 79 -17.70 -13.45 -5.23
N HIS A 80 -18.60 -14.28 -4.69
CA HIS A 80 -18.91 -14.27 -3.26
C HIS A 80 -17.69 -14.58 -2.40
N LYS A 81 -16.88 -15.58 -2.77
CA LYS A 81 -15.64 -15.92 -2.03
C LYS A 81 -14.63 -14.77 -2.08
N ILE A 82 -14.51 -14.09 -3.22
CA ILE A 82 -13.68 -12.89 -3.36
C ILE A 82 -14.18 -11.77 -2.44
N SER A 83 -15.49 -11.51 -2.42
CA SER A 83 -16.08 -10.50 -1.54
C SER A 83 -15.87 -10.81 -0.06
N GLU A 84 -15.97 -12.06 0.37
CA GLU A 84 -15.70 -12.44 1.77
C GLU A 84 -14.22 -12.26 2.14
N ALA A 85 -13.29 -12.64 1.27
CA ALA A 85 -11.87 -12.39 1.50
C ALA A 85 -11.56 -10.88 1.57
N GLN A 86 -12.16 -10.10 0.68
CA GLN A 86 -12.06 -8.64 0.71
C GLN A 86 -12.62 -8.08 2.01
N ARG A 87 -13.77 -8.57 2.49
CA ARG A 87 -14.36 -8.16 3.76
C ARG A 87 -13.43 -8.46 4.94
N ILE A 88 -12.82 -9.64 5.00
CA ILE A 88 -11.87 -9.98 6.07
C ILE A 88 -10.68 -9.02 6.04
N PHE A 89 -10.13 -8.74 4.85
CA PHE A 89 -9.07 -7.75 4.67
C PHE A 89 -9.50 -6.34 5.11
N GLU A 90 -10.71 -5.92 4.78
CA GLU A 90 -11.27 -4.64 5.21
C GLU A 90 -11.50 -4.59 6.72
N LEU A 91 -11.87 -5.69 7.37
CA LEU A 91 -11.96 -5.74 8.83
C LEU A 91 -10.57 -5.62 9.47
N TRP A 92 -9.55 -6.20 8.83
CA TRP A 92 -8.18 -6.16 9.31
C TRP A 92 -7.53 -4.78 9.14
N THR A 93 -7.80 -4.08 8.04
CA THR A 93 -7.05 -2.88 7.63
C THR A 93 -7.91 -1.63 7.38
N ARG A 94 -9.24 -1.77 7.43
CA ARG A 94 -10.23 -0.80 6.90
C ARG A 94 -10.06 -0.44 5.42
N GLY A 95 -9.30 -1.23 4.65
CA GLY A 95 -9.00 -0.96 3.25
C GLY A 95 -8.03 0.23 3.05
N LEU A 96 -7.45 0.76 4.13
CA LEU A 96 -6.59 1.94 4.11
C LEU A 96 -5.22 1.61 4.70
N LEU A 97 -4.39 0.91 3.93
CA LEU A 97 -3.08 0.41 4.37
C LEU A 97 -2.17 1.50 4.95
N HIS A 98 -2.16 2.70 4.36
CA HIS A 98 -1.39 3.83 4.91
C HIS A 98 -1.86 4.19 6.32
N ALA A 99 -3.16 4.44 6.51
CA ALA A 99 -3.71 4.84 7.80
C ALA A 99 -3.59 3.73 8.87
N TRP A 100 -3.80 2.48 8.45
CA TRP A 100 -3.63 1.31 9.31
C TRP A 100 -2.16 1.08 9.71
N GLY A 101 -1.24 1.22 8.76
CA GLY A 101 0.21 1.15 9.01
C GLY A 101 0.66 2.23 9.97
N SER A 102 0.23 3.49 9.77
CA SER A 102 0.48 4.58 10.71
C SER A 102 -0.07 4.30 12.11
N ALA A 103 -1.30 3.81 12.22
CA ALA A 103 -1.89 3.48 13.52
C ALA A 103 -1.12 2.36 14.23
N THR A 104 -0.69 1.34 13.47
CA THR A 104 0.10 0.22 14.00
C THR A 104 1.49 0.70 14.46
N TYR A 105 2.16 1.54 13.67
CA TYR A 105 3.40 2.20 14.06
C TYR A 105 3.25 2.99 15.37
N LEU A 106 2.20 3.81 15.49
CA LEU A 106 1.98 4.61 16.70
C LEU A 106 1.74 3.73 17.94
N THR A 107 1.10 2.57 17.80
CA THR A 107 0.98 1.60 18.90
C THR A 107 2.34 1.02 19.29
N ILE A 108 3.20 0.72 18.32
CA ILE A 108 4.55 0.19 18.54
C ILE A 108 5.45 1.24 19.21
N GLU A 109 5.43 2.49 18.73
CA GLU A 109 6.30 3.58 19.17
C GLU A 109 6.12 3.91 20.67
N LEU A 110 4.91 3.71 21.20
CA LEU A 110 4.61 3.90 22.62
C LEU A 110 5.26 2.86 23.53
N ASN A 111 5.80 1.78 22.96
CA ASN A 111 6.44 0.70 23.69
C ASN A 111 7.96 0.85 23.71
N ILE A 112 8.58 0.59 24.86
CA ILE A 112 10.03 0.67 25.06
C ILE A 112 10.73 -0.65 24.79
N ASP A 113 10.01 -1.77 24.81
CA ASP A 113 10.57 -3.11 24.63
C ASP A 113 10.27 -3.64 23.23
N ALA A 114 11.32 -3.66 22.40
CA ALA A 114 11.25 -4.18 21.03
C ALA A 114 10.84 -5.66 20.97
N THR A 115 11.26 -6.48 21.93
CA THR A 115 10.99 -7.93 21.96
C THR A 115 9.53 -8.20 22.31
N GLN A 116 9.02 -7.48 23.30
CA GLN A 116 7.61 -7.52 23.66
C GLN A 116 6.74 -7.04 22.49
N THR A 117 7.14 -5.96 21.84
CA THR A 117 6.39 -5.39 20.71
C THR A 117 6.38 -6.33 19.50
N GLU A 118 7.52 -6.95 19.17
CA GLU A 118 7.59 -7.99 18.14
C GLU A 118 6.64 -9.15 18.46
N THR A 119 6.55 -9.54 19.74
CA THR A 119 5.62 -10.59 20.18
C THR A 119 4.16 -10.18 20.03
N GLU A 120 3.82 -8.92 20.27
CA GLU A 120 2.47 -8.37 20.07
C GLU A 120 2.06 -8.30 18.59
N LEU A 121 3.04 -8.22 17.68
CA LEU A 121 2.83 -8.28 16.23
C LEU A 121 2.63 -9.69 15.69
N LYS A 122 3.05 -10.75 16.41
CA LYS A 122 2.90 -12.14 15.94
C LYS A 122 1.50 -12.51 15.45
N PRO A 123 0.41 -12.13 16.13
CA PRO A 123 -0.95 -12.43 15.65
C PRO A 123 -1.29 -11.84 14.28
N TYR A 124 -0.67 -10.69 13.91
CA TYR A 124 -0.80 -10.11 12.58
C TYR A 124 -0.07 -10.96 11.53
N LEU A 125 1.11 -11.48 11.87
CA LEU A 125 1.89 -12.43 11.06
C LEU A 125 1.27 -13.83 10.97
N THR A 126 0.27 -14.14 11.80
CA THR A 126 -0.51 -15.38 11.68
C THR A 126 -1.71 -15.19 10.75
N LEU A 127 -2.47 -14.10 10.91
CA LEU A 127 -3.67 -13.84 10.12
C LEU A 127 -3.37 -13.73 8.61
N GLY A 128 -2.32 -12.98 8.24
CA GLY A 128 -1.98 -12.73 6.83
C GLY A 128 -1.74 -14.00 6.01
N PRO A 129 -0.78 -14.86 6.40
CA PRO A 129 -0.53 -16.13 5.74
C PRO A 129 -1.76 -17.06 5.71
N GLU A 130 -2.49 -17.17 6.82
CA GLU A 130 -3.69 -18.01 6.86
C GLU A 130 -4.77 -17.52 5.88
N LEU A 131 -4.98 -16.20 5.78
CA LEU A 131 -5.90 -15.60 4.82
C LEU A 131 -5.42 -15.82 3.38
N GLN A 132 -4.12 -15.67 3.13
CA GLN A 132 -3.53 -15.88 1.80
C GLN A 132 -3.63 -17.35 1.35
N ASP A 133 -3.30 -18.30 2.22
CA ASP A 133 -3.39 -19.74 1.97
C ASP A 133 -4.84 -20.16 1.69
N GLN A 134 -5.79 -19.70 2.51
CA GLN A 134 -7.20 -19.96 2.26
C GLN A 134 -7.66 -19.35 0.93
N PHE A 135 -7.17 -18.16 0.57
CA PHE A 135 -7.56 -17.46 -0.64
C PHE A 135 -6.89 -17.98 -1.92
N GLU A 136 -5.76 -18.69 -1.83
CA GLU A 136 -5.02 -19.21 -2.99
C GLU A 136 -5.92 -20.07 -3.90
N THR A 137 -6.73 -20.95 -3.30
CA THR A 137 -7.66 -21.80 -4.06
C THR A 137 -8.71 -20.96 -4.81
N VAL A 138 -9.18 -19.86 -4.21
CA VAL A 138 -10.15 -18.94 -4.84
C VAL A 138 -9.50 -18.18 -5.99
N SER A 139 -8.26 -17.72 -5.79
CA SER A 139 -7.45 -17.06 -6.82
C SER A 139 -7.27 -17.97 -8.03
N CYS A 140 -6.81 -19.21 -7.84
CA CYS A 140 -6.67 -20.19 -8.93
C CYS A 140 -8.00 -20.44 -9.66
N GLN A 141 -9.11 -20.61 -8.93
CA GLN A 141 -10.43 -20.81 -9.53
C GLN A 141 -10.88 -19.59 -10.35
N SER A 142 -10.61 -18.37 -9.86
CA SER A 142 -10.99 -17.14 -10.56
C SER A 142 -10.28 -17.01 -11.91
N PHE A 143 -9.01 -17.41 -12.03
CA PHE A 143 -8.31 -17.48 -13.31
C PHE A 143 -8.93 -18.50 -14.26
N MET A 144 -9.29 -19.68 -13.75
CA MET A 144 -9.92 -20.72 -14.59
C MET A 144 -11.28 -20.28 -15.15
N CYS A 145 -12.01 -19.41 -14.43
CA CYS A 145 -13.30 -18.89 -14.85
C CYS A 145 -13.21 -17.63 -15.73
N ASP A 146 -12.21 -16.78 -15.53
CA ASP A 146 -11.99 -15.53 -16.29
C ASP A 146 -10.51 -15.36 -16.67
N PRO A 147 -9.95 -16.24 -17.54
CA PRO A 147 -8.52 -16.23 -17.83
C PRO A 147 -8.06 -14.96 -18.58
N SER A 148 -8.97 -14.29 -19.29
CA SER A 148 -8.67 -13.03 -19.97
C SER A 148 -8.81 -11.80 -19.07
N GLY A 149 -9.42 -11.94 -17.88
CA GLY A 149 -9.73 -10.81 -16.99
C GLY A 149 -10.81 -9.87 -17.52
N CYS A 150 -11.55 -10.25 -18.57
CA CYS A 150 -12.52 -9.38 -19.21
C CYS A 150 -13.82 -9.26 -18.40
N VAL A 151 -14.17 -10.30 -17.65
CA VAL A 151 -15.33 -10.30 -16.76
C VAL A 151 -15.01 -9.54 -15.46
N GLY A 152 -13.74 -9.52 -15.06
CA GLY A 152 -13.23 -8.78 -13.92
C GLY A 152 -13.04 -9.65 -12.67
N THR A 153 -13.57 -10.87 -12.65
CA THR A 153 -13.46 -11.81 -11.52
C THR A 153 -11.99 -12.14 -11.20
N TRP A 154 -11.18 -12.42 -12.22
CA TRP A 154 -9.74 -12.66 -12.03
C TRP A 154 -9.02 -11.40 -11.48
N ASN A 155 -9.32 -10.24 -12.05
CA ASN A 155 -8.70 -8.98 -11.61
C ASN A 155 -9.07 -8.63 -10.16
N ALA A 156 -10.33 -8.86 -9.76
CA ALA A 156 -10.79 -8.65 -8.40
C ALA A 156 -10.05 -9.58 -7.41
N ALA A 157 -9.91 -10.87 -7.76
CA ALA A 157 -9.14 -11.80 -6.93
C ALA A 157 -7.67 -11.36 -6.80
N GLN A 158 -7.04 -10.96 -7.91
CA GLN A 158 -5.65 -10.48 -7.88
C GLN A 158 -5.49 -9.20 -7.06
N LEU A 159 -6.47 -8.31 -7.08
CA LEU A 159 -6.45 -7.12 -6.24
C LEU A 159 -6.46 -7.50 -4.76
N VAL A 160 -7.38 -8.35 -4.33
CA VAL A 160 -7.47 -8.82 -2.93
C VAL A 160 -6.18 -9.50 -2.50
N TRP A 161 -5.65 -10.42 -3.32
CA TRP A 161 -4.40 -11.12 -3.04
C TRP A 161 -3.22 -10.16 -2.83
N ARG A 162 -3.07 -9.15 -3.70
CA ARG A 162 -2.01 -8.13 -3.57
C ARG A 162 -2.19 -7.25 -2.35
N GLN A 163 -3.41 -6.93 -1.98
CA GLN A 163 -3.69 -6.12 -0.80
C GLN A 163 -3.34 -6.88 0.49
N ILE A 164 -3.66 -8.18 0.56
CA ILE A 164 -3.23 -9.06 1.66
C ILE A 164 -1.70 -9.09 1.75
N ALA A 165 -1.01 -9.34 0.62
CA ALA A 165 0.44 -9.37 0.59
C ALA A 165 1.07 -8.05 1.07
N ARG A 166 0.56 -6.90 0.63
CA ARG A 166 1.05 -5.58 1.11
C ARG A 166 0.85 -5.37 2.60
N ALA A 167 -0.28 -5.82 3.17
CA ALA A 167 -0.47 -5.74 4.62
C ALA A 167 0.55 -6.61 5.37
N MET A 168 0.87 -7.80 4.84
CA MET A 168 1.90 -8.67 5.39
C MET A 168 3.28 -8.01 5.31
N ASP A 169 3.66 -7.47 4.14
CA ASP A 169 4.95 -6.81 3.94
C ASP A 169 5.18 -5.67 4.95
N ILE A 170 4.13 -4.92 5.31
CA ILE A 170 4.19 -3.85 6.32
C ILE A 170 4.52 -4.42 7.71
N VAL A 171 3.83 -5.49 8.13
CA VAL A 171 4.04 -6.09 9.46
C VAL A 171 5.39 -6.80 9.52
N GLU A 172 5.76 -7.50 8.47
CA GLU A 172 7.07 -8.16 8.35
C GLU A 172 8.21 -7.15 8.43
N GLU A 173 8.09 -6.01 7.73
CA GLU A 173 9.05 -4.91 7.83
C GLU A 173 9.18 -4.41 9.27
N PHE A 174 8.08 -4.19 9.98
CA PHE A 174 8.13 -3.79 11.39
C PHE A 174 8.86 -4.82 12.25
N CYS A 175 8.51 -6.10 12.13
CA CYS A 175 9.16 -7.16 12.88
C CYS A 175 10.66 -7.27 12.58
N LEU A 176 11.06 -7.15 11.31
CA LEU A 176 12.47 -7.18 10.91
C LEU A 176 13.25 -6.02 11.52
N ILE A 177 12.74 -4.78 11.41
CA ILE A 177 13.40 -3.61 11.97
C ILE A 177 13.47 -3.69 13.50
N LEU A 178 12.39 -4.14 14.16
CA LEU A 178 12.37 -4.32 15.62
C LEU A 178 13.41 -5.33 16.08
N ARG A 179 13.54 -6.46 15.37
CA ARG A 179 14.46 -7.54 15.71
C ARG A 179 15.93 -7.13 15.54
N ASP A 180 16.26 -6.45 14.45
CA ASP A 180 17.64 -6.16 14.09
C ASP A 180 18.13 -4.80 14.60
N GLY A 181 17.24 -3.82 14.72
CA GLY A 181 17.56 -2.43 15.02
C GLY A 181 16.76 -1.80 16.17
N GLY A 182 15.76 -2.49 16.70
CA GLY A 182 14.92 -2.02 17.80
C GLY A 182 14.04 -0.80 17.46
N ILE A 183 13.39 -0.26 18.49
CA ILE A 183 12.44 0.86 18.38
C ILE A 183 13.09 2.09 17.73
N SER A 184 14.32 2.43 18.07
CA SER A 184 15.00 3.62 17.52
C SER A 184 15.25 3.52 16.01
N SER A 185 15.49 2.32 15.48
CA SER A 185 15.66 2.13 14.03
C SER A 185 14.32 2.23 13.30
N LEU A 186 13.24 1.74 13.92
CA LEU A 186 11.89 1.89 13.40
C LEU A 186 11.47 3.37 13.37
N GLN A 187 11.72 4.12 14.45
CA GLN A 187 11.46 5.56 14.53
C GLN A 187 12.23 6.34 13.45
N ARG A 188 13.51 6.01 13.23
CA ARG A 188 14.30 6.63 12.16
C ARG A 188 13.69 6.34 10.79
N SER A 189 13.35 5.08 10.52
CA SER A 189 12.73 4.67 9.24
C SER A 189 11.40 5.39 8.99
N TYR A 190 10.59 5.57 10.04
CA TYR A 190 9.35 6.35 9.96
C TYR A 190 9.61 7.82 9.65
N ALA A 191 10.58 8.44 10.33
CA ALA A 191 10.95 9.84 10.13
C ALA A 191 11.55 10.12 8.74
N ASP A 192 12.27 9.13 8.20
CA ASP A 192 12.85 9.17 6.85
C ASP A 192 11.82 8.84 5.74
N CYS A 193 10.55 8.59 6.11
CA CYS A 193 9.48 8.18 5.19
C CYS A 193 9.83 6.93 4.36
N SER A 194 10.58 6.00 4.94
CA SER A 194 11.11 4.83 4.23
C SER A 194 10.30 3.55 4.43
N LEU A 195 9.27 3.56 5.28
CA LEU A 195 8.46 2.37 5.55
C LEU A 195 7.48 2.11 4.41
N ASN A 196 7.23 0.83 4.11
CA ASN A 196 6.44 0.41 2.97
C ASN A 196 5.07 1.09 2.90
N PHE A 197 4.36 1.24 4.03
CA PHE A 197 3.02 1.84 4.04
C PHE A 197 3.02 3.35 3.73
N GLN A 198 4.16 4.04 3.86
CA GLN A 198 4.31 5.47 3.56
C GLN A 198 4.55 5.72 2.06
N LEU A 199 4.83 4.67 1.29
CA LEU A 199 5.09 4.72 -0.16
C LEU A 199 3.89 4.26 -1.01
N LEU A 200 2.78 3.89 -0.36
CA LEU A 200 1.58 3.33 -1.00
C LEU A 200 0.62 4.38 -1.57
#